data_AF-A0A0S8AQ68-F1
#
_entry.id   AF-A0A0S8AQ68-F1
#
_cell.length_a   1.000
_cell.length_b   1.000
_cell.length_c   1.000
_cell.angle_alpha   90.00
_cell.angle_beta   90.00
_cell.angle_gamma   90.00
#
_symmetry.space_group_name_H-M   'P 1'
#
loop_
_entity.id
_entity.type
_entity.pdbx_description
1 polymer ?
#
loop_
_entity_poly.entity_id
_entity_poly.type
_entity_poly.pdbx_seq_one_letter_code
_entity_poly.pdbx_strand_id
1 'polypeptide(L)' 'MPYVPPDDIPPEDRVPDDDHILRIHGVHSATMRLHFALYEELMRGPSTLTRVQREMIAVVVSATNGCHY' A
#
# COMPACT_ATOMS: atom_id res chain seq x y z
N MET A 1 -18.83 0.51 -2.92
CA MET A 1 -18.79 0.40 -1.45
C MET A 1 -18.09 1.65 -0.93
N PRO A 2 -18.66 2.40 0.03
CA PRO A 2 -17.99 3.57 0.58
C PRO A 2 -16.77 3.14 1.40
N TYR A 3 -15.71 3.96 1.41
CA TYR A 3 -14.55 3.77 2.28
C TYR A 3 -14.92 4.07 3.74
N VAL A 4 -14.13 3.52 4.67
CA VAL A 4 -14.21 3.88 6.09
C VAL A 4 -13.78 5.34 6.26
N PRO A 5 -14.57 6.19 6.94
CA PRO A 5 -14.17 7.56 7.26
C PRO A 5 -12.86 7.61 8.06
N PRO A 6 -11.95 8.57 7.80
CA PRO A 6 -10.68 8.65 8.53
C PRO A 6 -10.81 8.79 10.05
N ASP A 7 -11.87 9.44 10.51
CA ASP A 7 -12.15 9.63 11.94
C ASP A 7 -12.52 8.32 12.64
N ASP A 8 -13.03 7.33 11.89
CA ASP A 8 -13.38 6.00 12.39
C ASP A 8 -12.17 5.05 12.44
N ILE A 9 -11.00 5.47 11.92
CA ILE A 9 -9.75 4.70 11.96
C ILE A 9 -8.99 5.02 13.26
N PRO A 10 -8.59 4.01 14.06
CA PRO A 10 -7.78 4.20 15.26
C PRO A 10 -6.49 4.98 14.95
N PRO A 11 -6.11 6.00 15.75
CA PRO A 11 -4.95 6.85 15.47
C PRO A 11 -3.64 6.07 15.21
N GLU A 12 -3.44 4.96 15.92
CA GLU A 12 -2.28 4.09 15.80
C GLU A 12 -2.19 3.34 14.47
N ASP A 13 -3.30 3.19 13.75
CA ASP A 13 -3.37 2.49 12.46
C ASP A 13 -3.38 3.45 11.26
N ARG A 14 -3.44 4.76 11.49
CA ARG A 14 -3.43 5.75 10.41
C ARG A 14 -2.08 5.77 9.70
N VAL A 15 -2.12 5.93 8.38
CA VAL A 15 -0.95 5.97 7.51
C VAL A 15 -0.94 7.27 6.71
N PRO A 16 0.23 7.82 6.35
CA PRO A 16 0.36 9.10 5.66
C PRO A 16 0.18 8.95 4.14
N ASP A 17 -0.84 8.21 3.70
CA ASP A 17 -1.11 7.91 2.30
C ASP A 17 -2.63 7.67 2.12
N ASP A 18 -3.22 8.36 1.15
CA ASP A 18 -4.65 8.40 0.87
C ASP A 18 -5.04 7.72 -0.46
N ASP A 19 -4.14 6.95 -1.06
CA ASP A 19 -4.43 6.15 -2.24
C ASP A 19 -5.60 5.17 -1.97
N HIS A 20 -6.39 4.89 -3.00
CA HIS A 20 -7.57 4.01 -2.87
C HIS A 20 -7.24 2.63 -2.28
N ILE A 21 -6.03 2.11 -2.48
CA ILE A 21 -5.54 0.83 -1.95
C ILE A 21 -5.45 0.84 -0.42
N LEU A 22 -5.08 1.97 0.20
CA LEU A 22 -5.08 2.08 1.66
C LEU A 22 -6.48 2.38 2.17
N ARG A 23 -7.24 3.24 1.47
CA ARG A 23 -8.62 3.56 1.85
C ARG A 23 -9.52 2.33 1.87
N ILE A 24 -9.36 1.39 0.93
CA ILE A 24 -10.12 0.13 0.93
C ILE A 24 -9.72 -0.79 2.09
N HIS A 25 -8.46 -0.77 2.52
CA HIS A 25 -7.99 -1.53 3.69
C HIS A 25 -8.49 -0.98 5.03
N GLY A 26 -9.09 0.22 5.08
CA GLY A 26 -9.63 0.83 6.30
C GLY A 26 -10.65 -0.04 7.05
N VAL A 27 -11.31 -0.99 6.37
CA VAL A 27 -12.19 -1.99 7.01
C VAL A 27 -11.46 -2.90 8.00
N HIS A 28 -10.14 -3.04 7.84
CA HIS A 28 -9.21 -3.75 8.72
C HIS A 28 -7.95 -2.90 8.94
N SER A 29 -8.09 -1.81 9.69
CA SER A 29 -7.05 -0.77 9.88
C SER A 29 -5.69 -1.31 10.35
N ALA A 30 -5.66 -2.30 11.24
CA ALA A 30 -4.40 -2.91 11.68
C ALA A 30 -3.64 -3.57 10.51
N THR A 31 -4.36 -4.23 9.60
CA THR A 31 -3.79 -4.80 8.38
C THR A 31 -3.38 -3.71 7.39
N MET A 32 -4.16 -2.62 7.26
CA MET A 32 -3.79 -1.46 6.43
C MET A 32 -2.41 -0.91 6.83
N ARG A 33 -2.19 -0.66 8.12
CA ARG A 33 -0.90 -0.17 8.62
C ARG A 33 0.24 -1.14 8.33
N LEU A 34 0.03 -2.43 8.55
CA LEU A 34 1.04 -3.46 8.27
C LEU A 34 1.34 -3.56 6.76
N HIS A 35 0.33 -3.43 5.90
CA HIS A 35 0.51 -3.39 4.45
C HIS A 35 1.36 -2.19 4.03
N PHE A 36 1.05 -0.99 4.55
CA PHE A 36 1.82 0.21 4.26
C PHE A 36 3.28 0.08 4.71
N ALA A 37 3.52 -0.42 5.93
CA ALA A 37 4.86 -0.65 6.44
C ALA A 37 5.66 -1.64 5.57
N LEU A 38 5.03 -2.72 5.11
CA LEU A 38 5.64 -3.66 4.18
C LEU A 38 5.99 -2.99 2.85
N TYR A 39 5.07 -2.20 2.29
CA TYR A 39 5.30 -1.47 1.05
C TYR A 39 6.49 -0.49 1.17
N GLU A 40 6.55 0.29 2.26
CA GLU A 40 7.67 1.22 2.48
C GLU A 40 9.00 0.49 2.60
N GLU A 41 9.07 -0.59 3.38
CA GLU A 41 10.29 -1.39 3.54
C GLU A 41 10.75 -1.94 2.17
N LEU A 42 9.85 -2.57 1.42
CA LEU A 42 10.20 -3.19 0.15
C LEU A 42 10.51 -2.17 -0.95
N MET A 43 9.82 -1.04 -1.02
CA MET A 43 9.95 -0.09 -2.13
C MET A 43 10.95 1.05 -1.86
N ARG A 44 11.13 1.44 -0.60
CA ARG A 44 11.94 2.60 -0.19
C ARG A 44 13.11 2.23 0.73
N GLY A 45 13.05 1.08 1.40
CA GLY A 45 14.11 0.59 2.29
C GLY A 45 15.40 0.18 1.57
N PRO A 46 16.50 -0.06 2.30
CA PRO A 46 17.79 -0.49 1.75
C PRO A 46 17.65 -1.79 0.94
N SER A 47 18.13 -1.80 -0.30
CA SER A 47 18.25 -3.04 -1.07
C SER A 47 19.25 -2.88 -2.23
N THR A 48 19.68 -4.02 -2.78
CA THR A 48 20.56 -4.07 -3.95
C THR A 48 19.86 -3.67 -5.24
N LEU A 49 18.53 -3.55 -5.23
CA LEU A 49 17.72 -3.07 -6.35
C LEU A 49 17.47 -1.56 -6.21
N THR A 50 17.70 -0.85 -7.31
CA THR A 50 17.28 0.54 -7.46
C THR A 50 15.76 0.67 -7.42
N ARG A 51 15.24 1.86 -7.09
CA ARG A 51 13.80 2.12 -7.10
C ARG A 51 13.16 1.79 -8.45
N VAL A 52 13.80 2.19 -9.56
CA VAL A 52 13.30 1.89 -10.92
C VAL A 52 13.18 0.38 -11.19
N GLN A 53 14.13 -0.43 -10.71
CA GLN A 53 14.05 -1.89 -10.85
C GLN A 53 12.90 -2.50 -10.03
N ARG A 54 12.63 -1.97 -8.84
CA ARG A 54 11.50 -2.41 -8.02
C ARG A 54 10.16 -2.08 -8.68
N GLU A 55 10.03 -0.87 -9.21
CA GLU A 55 8.85 -0.47 -9.99
C GLU A 55 8.69 -1.29 -11.28
N MET A 56 9.79 -1.63 -11.96
CA MET A 56 9.74 -2.52 -13.14
C MET A 56 9.13 -3.89 -12.78
N ILE A 57 9.52 -4.47 -11.65
CA ILE A 57 8.92 -5.72 -11.15
C ILE A 57 7.42 -5.51 -10.88
N ALA A 58 7.06 -4.44 -10.16
CA ALA A 58 5.66 -4.14 -9.85
C ALA A 58 4.81 -4.02 -11.12
N VAL A 59 5.25 -3.25 -12.12
CA VAL A 59 4.52 -3.07 -13.38
C VAL A 59 4.37 -4.38 -14.16
N VAL A 60 5.44 -5.17 -14.29
CA VAL A 60 5.39 -6.45 -15.01
C VAL A 60 4.45 -7.43 -14.32
N VAL A 61 4.51 -7.53 -12.98
CA VAL A 61 3.61 -8.40 -12.20
C VAL A 61 2.15 -7.94 -12.33
N SER A 62 1.88 -6.64 -12.23
CA SER A 62 0.53 -6.09 -12.40
C SER A 62 -0.03 -6.36 -13.79
N ALA A 63 0.75 -6.10 -14.84
CA ALA A 63 0.35 -6.38 -16.21
C ALA A 63 0.10 -7.87 -16.45
N THR A 64 0.96 -8.75 -15.91
CA THR A 64 0.82 -10.21 -16.00
C THR A 64 -0.47 -10.69 -15.33
N ASN A 65 -0.85 -10.07 -14.21
CA ASN A 65 -2.05 -10.43 -13.45
C ASN A 65 -3.32 -9.66 -13.89
N GLY A 66 -3.25 -8.79 -14.90
CA GLY A 66 -4.38 -7.94 -15.30
C GLY A 66 -4.84 -6.98 -14.19
N CYS A 67 -3.93 -6.58 -13.29
CA CYS A 67 -4.23 -5.64 -12.21
C CYS A 67 -4.22 -4.21 -12.78
N HIS A 68 -5.41 -3.61 -12.93
CA HIS A 68 -5.59 -2.31 -13.59
C HIS A 68 -5.39 -1.10 -12.67
N TYR A 69 -5.51 -1.31 -11.36
CA TYR A 69 -5.57 -0.28 -10.32
C TYR A 69 -4.55 0.85 -10.52
#